data_AF-A0A7D5S7F0-F1
#
_entry.id   AF-A0A7D5S7F0-F1
#
_cell.length_a   1.000
_cell.length_b   1.000
_cell.length_c   1.000
_cell.angle_alpha   90.00
_cell.angle_beta   90.00
_cell.angle_gamma   90.00
#
_symmetry.space_group_name_H-M   'P 1'
#
loop_
_entity.id
_entity.type
_entity.pdbx_description
1 polymer ?
#
loop_
_entity_poly.entity_id
_entity_poly.type
_entity_poly.pdbx_seq_one_letter_code
_entity_poly.pdbx_strand_id
1 'polypeptide(L)'
;MLFQDVLRFHAKDQEAASIDADILRIRFVHDFSVHPDKNKMYIDALKRIYQTYPKVPEAAMARFYHAETFAQGGSYLGRKAYMNGINQESQLNYLEAHKMASEIIQAFPNTEASYQAQILIAQIESQILQLQMEKVILPQKPALVFVNYRNVSRFYYKVVALSHEDYKNTGSIITNIALNLPGEKHTETKR
;
A
#
# COMPACT_ATOMS: atom_id res chain seq x y z
N MET A 1 -29.88 15.68 -0.08
CA MET A 1 -28.66 14.91 -0.44
C MET A 1 -28.38 14.05 0.76
N LEU A 2 -28.47 12.72 0.64
CA LEU A 2 -28.52 11.80 1.78
C LEU A 2 -27.47 12.10 2.87
N PHE A 3 -26.22 12.38 2.50
CA PHE A 3 -25.17 12.73 3.47
C PHE A 3 -25.36 14.07 4.18
N GLN A 4 -25.91 15.09 3.51
CA GLN A 4 -26.27 16.36 4.16
C GLN A 4 -27.49 16.20 5.08
N ASP A 5 -28.35 15.22 4.80
CA ASP A 5 -29.49 14.87 5.64
C ASP A 5 -29.01 14.12 6.89
N VAL A 6 -28.04 13.20 6.75
CA VAL A 6 -27.37 12.49 7.86
C VAL A 6 -26.58 13.44 8.76
N LEU A 7 -25.78 14.35 8.20
CA LEU A 7 -25.04 15.34 8.99
C LEU A 7 -25.97 16.30 9.76
N ARG A 8 -27.11 16.69 9.16
CA ARG A 8 -28.12 17.51 9.84
C ARG A 8 -28.86 16.75 10.92
N PHE A 9 -29.10 15.46 10.73
CA PHE A 9 -29.71 14.58 11.72
C PHE A 9 -28.78 14.40 12.93
N HIS A 10 -27.48 14.25 12.70
CA HIS A 10 -26.47 14.14 13.76
C HIS A 10 -25.96 15.47 14.31
N ALA A 11 -26.44 16.62 13.84
CA ALA A 11 -26.03 17.94 14.34
C ALA A 11 -26.34 18.17 15.84
N LYS A 12 -27.13 17.29 16.46
CA LYS A 12 -27.45 17.27 17.90
C LYS A 12 -26.89 16.05 18.64
N ASP A 13 -26.24 15.11 17.95
CA ASP A 13 -25.68 13.88 18.51
C ASP A 13 -24.20 14.01 18.83
N GLN A 14 -23.69 13.01 19.58
CA GLN A 14 -22.29 12.83 19.99
C GLN A 14 -21.26 13.19 18.89
N GLU A 15 -20.24 13.96 19.30
CA GLU A 15 -19.13 14.44 18.47
C GLU A 15 -18.50 13.36 17.59
N ALA A 16 -18.32 12.14 18.14
CA ALA A 16 -17.82 10.95 17.45
C ALA A 16 -18.60 10.60 16.18
N ALA A 17 -19.94 10.49 16.27
CA ALA A 17 -20.79 10.10 15.14
C ALA A 17 -20.79 11.14 14.01
N SER A 18 -20.67 12.43 14.37
CA SER A 18 -20.56 13.51 13.39
C SER A 18 -19.24 13.48 12.62
N ILE A 19 -18.13 13.14 13.29
CA ILE A 19 -16.81 13.02 12.65
C ILE A 19 -16.81 11.86 11.65
N ASP A 20 -17.29 10.68 12.04
CA ASP A 20 -17.35 9.53 11.15
C ASP A 20 -18.22 9.79 9.92
N ALA A 21 -19.39 10.41 10.11
CA ALA A 21 -20.27 10.79 9.01
C ALA A 21 -19.61 11.80 8.06
N ASP A 22 -18.83 12.76 8.57
CA ASP A 22 -18.12 13.72 7.72
C ASP A 22 -16.98 13.08 6.95
N ILE A 23 -16.22 12.16 7.57
CA ILE A 23 -15.17 11.38 6.89
C ILE A 23 -15.78 10.58 5.73
N LEU A 24 -16.89 9.87 5.97
CA LEU A 24 -17.59 9.10 4.93
C LEU A 24 -18.07 9.98 3.78
N ARG A 25 -18.63 11.16 4.10
CA ARG A 25 -19.04 12.13 3.09
C ARG A 25 -17.86 12.63 2.26
N ILE A 26 -16.74 12.97 2.89
CA ILE A 26 -15.53 13.46 2.20
C ILE A 26 -15.01 12.41 1.22
N ARG A 27 -14.95 11.14 1.64
CA ARG A 27 -14.56 10.01 0.78
C ARG A 27 -15.51 9.84 -0.39
N PHE A 28 -16.81 9.80 -0.13
CA PHE A 28 -17.82 9.70 -1.19
C PHE A 28 -17.69 10.83 -2.22
N VAL A 29 -17.53 12.07 -1.78
CA VAL A 29 -17.33 13.20 -2.70
C VAL A 29 -16.05 13.04 -3.52
N HIS A 30 -14.96 12.58 -2.91
CA HIS A 30 -13.70 12.35 -3.61
C HIS A 30 -13.82 11.25 -4.70
N ASP A 31 -14.48 10.15 -4.39
CA ASP A 31 -14.67 9.01 -5.29
C ASP A 31 -15.46 9.41 -6.55
N PHE A 32 -16.52 10.20 -6.39
CA PHE A 32 -17.41 10.59 -7.48
C PHE A 32 -17.08 11.96 -8.10
N SER A 33 -16.16 12.73 -7.53
CA SER A 33 -15.79 14.04 -8.07
C SER A 33 -14.94 13.90 -9.34
N VAL A 34 -15.26 14.76 -10.31
CA VAL A 34 -14.49 14.99 -11.55
C VAL A 34 -13.69 16.29 -11.49
N HIS A 35 -13.68 16.98 -10.35
CA HIS A 35 -12.97 18.26 -10.19
C HIS A 35 -11.45 18.04 -10.39
N PRO A 36 -10.75 18.93 -11.12
CA PRO A 36 -9.31 18.79 -11.36
C PRO A 36 -8.49 18.64 -10.07
N ASP A 37 -8.84 19.42 -9.05
CA ASP A 37 -8.15 19.45 -7.76
C ASP A 37 -8.73 18.50 -6.68
N LYS A 38 -9.58 17.54 -7.06
CA LYS A 38 -10.33 16.71 -6.09
C LYS A 38 -9.46 16.07 -5.02
N ASN A 39 -8.24 15.68 -5.37
CA ASN A 39 -7.33 15.00 -4.46
C ASN A 39 -6.69 15.96 -3.45
N LYS A 40 -6.30 17.16 -3.91
CA LYS A 40 -5.84 18.22 -3.01
C LYS A 40 -6.93 18.58 -2.01
N MET A 41 -8.16 18.77 -2.50
CA MET A 41 -9.31 19.08 -1.66
C MET A 41 -9.63 17.97 -0.65
N TYR A 42 -9.48 16.70 -1.06
CA TYR A 42 -9.64 15.54 -0.18
C TYR A 42 -8.61 15.54 0.95
N ILE A 43 -7.33 15.68 0.61
CA ILE A 43 -6.24 15.75 1.59
C ILE A 43 -6.44 16.92 2.55
N ASP A 44 -6.75 18.12 2.03
CA ASP A 44 -6.98 19.32 2.84
C ASP A 44 -8.20 19.18 3.78
N ALA A 45 -9.24 18.45 3.36
CA ALA A 45 -10.41 18.16 4.17
C ALA A 45 -10.11 17.16 5.29
N LEU A 46 -9.45 16.04 4.97
CA LEU A 46 -9.01 15.06 5.97
C LEU A 46 -8.07 15.70 7.01
N LYS A 47 -7.13 16.52 6.53
CA LYS A 47 -6.21 17.27 7.37
C LYS A 47 -6.90 18.19 8.35
N ARG A 48 -7.95 18.88 7.90
CA ARG A 48 -8.77 19.70 8.80
C ARG A 48 -9.39 18.89 9.93
N ILE A 49 -9.91 17.69 9.66
CA ILE A 49 -10.54 16.85 10.69
C ILE A 49 -9.54 16.48 11.77
N TYR A 50 -8.43 15.82 11.43
CA TYR A 50 -7.49 15.33 12.45
C TYR A 50 -6.68 16.45 13.11
N GLN A 51 -6.59 17.64 12.51
CA GLN A 51 -6.00 18.83 13.15
C GLN A 51 -6.97 19.52 14.11
N THR A 52 -8.27 19.50 13.81
CA THR A 52 -9.31 20.07 14.70
C THR A 52 -9.50 19.17 15.92
N TYR A 53 -9.43 17.85 15.73
CA TYR A 53 -9.68 16.85 16.76
C TYR A 53 -8.46 15.93 17.02
N PRO A 54 -7.29 16.48 17.43
CA PRO A 54 -6.03 15.73 17.46
C PRO A 54 -5.95 14.62 18.50
N LYS A 55 -6.90 14.55 19.44
CA LYS A 55 -6.97 13.56 20.52
C LYS A 55 -8.22 12.68 20.45
N VAL A 56 -9.05 12.84 19.43
CA VAL A 56 -10.31 12.09 19.27
C VAL A 56 -10.03 10.85 18.42
N PRO A 57 -10.29 9.63 18.92
CA PRO A 57 -10.05 8.38 18.20
C PRO A 57 -10.70 8.31 16.81
N GLU A 58 -11.91 8.83 16.66
CA GLU A 58 -12.69 8.85 15.42
C GLU A 58 -12.00 9.70 14.35
N ALA A 59 -11.37 10.80 14.76
CA ALA A 59 -10.59 11.65 13.85
C ALA A 59 -9.29 10.98 13.38
N ALA A 60 -8.80 9.95 14.08
CA ALA A 60 -7.61 9.20 13.65
C ALA A 60 -7.84 8.48 12.31
N MET A 61 -9.08 8.10 11.99
CA MET A 61 -9.39 7.53 10.67
C MET A 61 -9.15 8.53 9.54
N ALA A 62 -9.42 9.82 9.75
CA ALA A 62 -9.09 10.85 8.76
C ALA A 62 -7.57 10.94 8.53
N ARG A 63 -6.77 10.80 9.60
CA ARG A 63 -5.31 10.76 9.50
C ARG A 63 -4.82 9.50 8.79
N PHE A 64 -5.45 8.35 9.04
CA PHE A 64 -5.17 7.10 8.32
C PHE A 64 -5.42 7.24 6.82
N TYR A 65 -6.59 7.75 6.41
CA TYR A 65 -6.89 7.94 4.99
C TYR A 65 -5.91 8.92 4.33
N HIS A 66 -5.43 9.94 5.05
CA HIS A 66 -4.39 10.81 4.54
C HIS A 66 -3.06 10.04 4.36
N ALA A 67 -2.65 9.24 5.34
CA ALA A 67 -1.46 8.39 5.22
C ALA A 67 -1.54 7.42 4.02
N GLU A 68 -2.72 6.83 3.79
CA GLU A 68 -2.99 5.93 2.68
C GLU A 68 -2.77 6.60 1.30
N THR A 69 -3.05 7.90 1.17
CA THR A 69 -2.84 8.61 -0.10
C THR A 69 -1.40 8.56 -0.59
N PHE A 70 -0.43 8.58 0.33
CA PHE A 70 0.99 8.45 0.01
C PHE A 70 1.36 7.05 -0.48
N ALA A 71 0.69 6.00 0.01
CA ALA A 71 0.94 4.62 -0.39
C ALA A 71 0.23 4.21 -1.68
N GLN A 72 -0.80 4.96 -2.11
CA GLN A 72 -1.51 4.71 -3.37
C GLN A 72 -0.95 5.54 -4.55
N GLY A 73 -0.13 6.57 -4.30
CA GLY A 73 0.62 7.29 -5.33
C GLY A 73 -0.26 8.02 -6.36
N GLY A 74 0.16 8.04 -7.62
CA GLY A 74 -0.50 8.76 -8.74
C GLY A 74 -1.97 8.42 -9.01
N SER A 75 -2.55 7.40 -8.37
CA SER A 75 -4.00 7.16 -8.34
C SER A 75 -4.78 8.31 -7.68
N TYR A 76 -4.16 9.00 -6.71
CA TYR A 76 -4.66 10.22 -6.08
C TYR A 76 -4.11 11.51 -6.70
N LEU A 77 -3.45 11.51 -7.85
CA LEU A 77 -3.06 12.74 -8.54
C LEU A 77 -3.19 12.49 -10.04
N GLY A 78 -4.43 12.68 -10.54
CA GLY A 78 -4.89 12.10 -11.80
C GLY A 78 -3.90 12.19 -12.95
N ARG A 79 -3.49 11.03 -13.49
CA ARG A 79 -2.95 10.70 -14.83
C ARG A 79 -2.03 11.66 -15.61
N LYS A 80 -1.58 12.81 -15.07
CA LYS A 80 -0.74 13.78 -15.78
C LYS A 80 0.76 13.60 -15.59
N ALA A 81 1.20 12.62 -14.81
CA ALA A 81 2.62 12.48 -14.44
C ALA A 81 3.48 11.63 -15.38
N TYR A 82 2.92 11.05 -16.45
CA TYR A 82 3.71 10.24 -17.40
C TYR A 82 4.36 11.06 -18.53
N MET A 83 4.31 12.40 -18.47
CA MET A 83 4.95 13.27 -19.45
C MET A 83 6.11 14.02 -18.82
N ASN A 84 7.33 13.53 -19.09
CA ASN A 84 8.58 14.28 -19.09
C ASN A 84 9.00 14.95 -17.76
N GLY A 85 9.74 14.20 -16.94
CA GLY A 85 10.94 14.70 -16.25
C GLY A 85 10.79 15.69 -15.09
N ILE A 86 9.64 16.30 -14.82
CA ILE A 86 9.49 17.27 -13.73
C ILE A 86 8.09 17.15 -13.13
N ASN A 87 7.99 16.48 -11.97
CA ASN A 87 7.00 16.73 -10.89
C ASN A 87 7.18 15.66 -9.80
N GLN A 88 7.92 16.00 -8.74
CA GLN A 88 8.21 15.13 -7.59
C GLN A 88 6.96 14.80 -6.75
N GLU A 89 5.86 15.56 -6.87
CA GLU A 89 4.65 15.41 -6.04
C GLU A 89 3.78 14.18 -6.39
N SER A 90 4.00 13.51 -7.53
CA SER A 90 3.15 12.41 -8.01
C SER A 90 3.64 11.00 -7.63
N GLN A 91 4.69 10.89 -6.82
CA GLN A 91 5.34 9.60 -6.56
C GLN A 91 4.85 8.98 -5.26
N LEU A 92 4.72 7.64 -5.26
CA LEU A 92 4.52 6.86 -4.05
C LEU A 92 5.51 7.31 -2.98
N ASN A 93 5.02 7.60 -1.78
CA ASN A 93 5.85 8.00 -0.65
C ASN A 93 5.60 7.07 0.53
N TYR A 94 6.14 5.86 0.43
CA TYR A 94 6.02 4.85 1.46
C TYR A 94 6.66 5.27 2.80
N LEU A 95 7.67 6.15 2.77
CA LEU A 95 8.29 6.66 4.00
C LEU A 95 7.32 7.52 4.80
N GLU A 96 6.64 8.47 4.17
CA GLU A 96 5.63 9.30 4.85
C GLU A 96 4.40 8.48 5.24
N ALA A 97 3.94 7.56 4.38
CA ALA A 97 2.85 6.64 4.71
C ALA A 97 3.16 5.83 5.98
N HIS A 98 4.36 5.22 6.03
CA HIS A 98 4.82 4.41 7.15
C HIS A 98 4.98 5.25 8.43
N LYS A 99 5.57 6.44 8.32
CA LYS A 99 5.71 7.38 9.44
C LYS A 99 4.36 7.76 10.04
N MET A 100 3.41 8.22 9.22
CA MET A 100 2.08 8.60 9.71
C MET A 100 1.32 7.40 10.29
N ALA A 101 1.41 6.23 9.67
CA ALA A 101 0.81 5.01 10.19
C ALA A 101 1.40 4.65 11.58
N SER A 102 2.71 4.75 11.74
CA SER A 102 3.40 4.51 13.01
C SER A 102 2.95 5.51 14.09
N GLU A 103 2.82 6.79 13.74
CA GLU A 103 2.32 7.83 14.64
C GLU A 103 0.86 7.59 15.07
N ILE A 104 0.00 7.06 14.18
CA ILE A 104 -1.38 6.67 14.51
C ILE A 104 -1.40 5.52 15.50
N ILE A 105 -0.60 4.47 15.27
CA ILE A 105 -0.53 3.29 16.15
C ILE A 105 -0.11 3.71 17.57
N GLN A 106 0.88 4.62 17.66
CA GLN A 106 1.38 5.12 18.94
C GLN A 106 0.37 6.00 19.66
N ALA A 107 -0.32 6.91 18.94
CA ALA A 107 -1.23 7.88 19.54
C ALA A 107 -2.61 7.30 19.89
N PHE A 108 -3.09 6.32 19.13
CA PHE A 108 -4.45 5.77 19.23
C PHE A 108 -4.46 4.23 19.28
N PRO A 109 -3.83 3.60 20.28
CA PRO A 109 -3.78 2.14 20.38
C PRO A 109 -5.19 1.54 20.52
N ASN A 110 -5.41 0.34 19.96
CA ASN A 110 -6.67 -0.41 20.01
C ASN A 110 -7.89 0.29 19.35
N THR A 111 -7.64 1.15 18.36
CA THR A 111 -8.67 1.78 17.54
C THR A 111 -8.71 1.18 16.14
N GLU A 112 -9.80 1.40 15.39
CA GLU A 112 -9.89 1.01 13.98
C GLU A 112 -8.74 1.62 13.16
N ALA A 113 -8.43 2.90 13.38
CA ALA A 113 -7.33 3.58 12.70
C ALA A 113 -5.97 2.93 12.96
N SER A 114 -5.72 2.46 14.19
CA SER A 114 -4.49 1.73 14.53
C SER A 114 -4.43 0.37 13.85
N TYR A 115 -5.54 -0.37 13.80
CA TYR A 115 -5.61 -1.64 13.07
C TYR A 115 -5.35 -1.46 11.56
N GLN A 116 -5.97 -0.46 10.94
CA GLN A 116 -5.74 -0.14 9.52
C GLN A 116 -4.31 0.33 9.26
N ALA A 117 -3.73 1.14 10.17
CA ALA A 117 -2.34 1.57 10.09
C ALA A 117 -1.36 0.39 10.18
N GLN A 118 -1.63 -0.62 11.02
CA GLN A 118 -0.83 -1.85 11.09
C GLN A 118 -0.88 -2.63 9.77
N ILE A 119 -2.07 -2.76 9.17
CA ILE A 119 -2.23 -3.38 7.85
C ILE A 119 -1.41 -2.62 6.80
N LEU A 120 -1.48 -1.28 6.80
CA LEU A 120 -0.74 -0.45 5.86
C LEU A 120 0.78 -0.62 6.02
N ILE A 121 1.29 -0.64 7.25
CA ILE A 121 2.72 -0.92 7.51
C ILE A 121 3.10 -2.31 6.99
N ALA A 122 2.32 -3.34 7.30
CA ALA A 122 2.58 -4.70 6.82
C ALA A 122 2.59 -4.77 5.28
N GLN A 123 1.69 -4.04 4.61
CA GLN A 123 1.68 -3.92 3.15
C GLN A 123 2.92 -3.20 2.62
N ILE A 124 3.34 -2.10 3.24
CA ILE A 124 4.53 -1.33 2.85
C ILE A 124 5.81 -2.16 3.02
N GLU A 125 5.91 -2.90 4.13
CA GLU A 125 7.06 -3.72 4.50
C GLU A 125 7.07 -5.10 3.82
N SER A 126 5.95 -5.52 3.24
CA SER A 126 5.84 -6.81 2.54
C SER A 126 6.95 -6.97 1.49
N GLN A 127 7.54 -8.16 1.50
CA GLN A 127 8.53 -8.56 0.51
C GLN A 127 7.82 -9.01 -0.76
N ILE A 128 8.17 -8.40 -1.89
CA ILE A 128 7.65 -8.79 -3.19
C ILE A 128 8.83 -9.16 -4.08
N LEU A 129 8.71 -10.28 -4.76
CA LEU A 129 9.60 -10.70 -5.84
C LEU A 129 8.73 -11.30 -6.95
N GLN A 130 8.76 -10.67 -8.12
CA GLN A 130 8.03 -11.12 -9.30
C GLN A 130 8.98 -11.19 -10.48
N LEU A 131 8.99 -12.34 -11.13
CA LEU A 131 9.74 -12.59 -12.35
C LEU A 131 8.76 -12.65 -13.52
N GLN A 132 9.06 -11.93 -14.59
CA GLN A 132 8.31 -11.96 -15.84
C GLN A 132 9.28 -12.30 -16.97
N MET A 133 8.93 -13.29 -17.77
CA MET A 133 9.74 -13.73 -18.90
C MET A 133 8.87 -13.93 -20.13
N GLU A 134 9.49 -13.88 -21.30
CA GLU A 134 8.81 -14.17 -22.56
C GLU A 134 8.38 -15.63 -22.62
N LYS A 135 7.17 -15.88 -23.15
CA LYS A 135 6.61 -17.24 -23.27
C LYS A 135 7.35 -18.09 -24.29
N VAL A 136 7.95 -17.47 -25.30
CA VAL A 136 8.65 -18.14 -26.40
C VAL A 136 10.00 -17.49 -26.56
N ILE A 137 11.06 -18.24 -26.30
CA ILE A 137 12.45 -17.82 -26.47
C ILE A 137 13.02 -18.59 -27.66
N LEU A 138 13.65 -17.89 -28.61
CA LEU A 138 14.28 -18.52 -29.75
C LEU A 138 15.51 -19.34 -29.30
N PRO A 139 15.74 -20.54 -29.86
CA PRO A 139 16.92 -21.34 -29.54
C PRO A 139 18.20 -20.54 -29.77
N GLN A 140 19.19 -20.73 -28.88
CA GLN A 140 20.51 -20.09 -28.94
C GLN A 140 20.49 -18.55 -28.90
N LYS A 141 19.36 -17.93 -28.51
CA LYS A 141 19.30 -16.49 -28.24
C LYS A 141 19.25 -16.22 -26.73
N PRO A 142 19.79 -15.08 -26.27
CA PRO A 142 19.64 -14.65 -24.89
C PRO A 142 18.16 -14.53 -24.50
N ALA A 143 17.83 -15.00 -23.31
CA ALA A 143 16.52 -14.80 -22.69
C ALA A 143 16.58 -13.61 -21.73
N LEU A 144 15.60 -12.71 -21.81
CA LEU A 144 15.45 -11.64 -20.83
C LEU A 144 14.42 -12.02 -19.78
N VAL A 145 14.74 -11.71 -18.52
CA VAL A 145 13.82 -11.83 -17.38
C VAL A 145 13.69 -10.44 -16.76
N PHE A 146 12.46 -9.96 -16.70
CA PHE A 146 12.13 -8.74 -15.97
C PHE A 146 11.84 -9.07 -14.51
N VAL A 147 12.54 -8.39 -13.61
CA VAL A 147 12.45 -8.63 -12.16
C VAL A 147 11.86 -7.40 -11.49
N ASN A 148 10.65 -7.54 -10.93
CA ASN A 148 10.07 -6.55 -10.03
C ASN A 148 10.28 -7.01 -8.59
N TYR A 149 10.77 -6.13 -7.73
CA TYR A 149 10.99 -6.48 -6.33
C TYR A 149 10.74 -5.29 -5.40
N ARG A 150 10.41 -5.58 -4.14
CA ARG A 150 10.27 -4.62 -3.03
C ARG A 150 10.69 -5.27 -1.73
N ASN A 151 11.49 -4.58 -0.91
CA ASN A 151 12.00 -5.04 0.39
C ASN A 151 12.76 -6.38 0.34
N VAL A 152 13.38 -6.70 -0.80
CA VAL A 152 14.24 -7.87 -0.98
C VAL A 152 15.68 -7.39 -1.07
N SER A 153 16.51 -7.80 -0.11
CA SER A 153 17.93 -7.40 -0.05
C SER A 153 18.84 -8.34 -0.85
N ARG A 154 18.48 -9.62 -0.95
CA ARG A 154 19.23 -10.65 -1.68
C ARG A 154 18.27 -11.63 -2.33
N PHE A 155 18.56 -12.00 -3.58
CA PHE A 155 17.85 -13.02 -4.34
C PHE A 155 18.87 -13.99 -4.93
N TYR A 156 18.71 -15.27 -4.60
CA TYR A 156 19.54 -16.36 -5.11
C TYR A 156 18.75 -17.14 -6.16
N TYR A 157 19.36 -17.39 -7.32
CA TYR A 157 18.74 -18.14 -8.41
C TYR A 157 19.68 -19.21 -8.94
N LYS A 158 19.08 -20.30 -9.42
CA LYS A 158 19.78 -21.38 -10.11
C LYS A 158 19.01 -21.73 -11.37
N VAL A 159 19.67 -21.62 -12.52
CA VAL A 159 19.11 -22.06 -13.81
C VAL A 159 19.51 -23.51 -14.02
N VAL A 160 18.54 -24.37 -14.31
CA VAL A 160 18.76 -25.80 -14.59
C VAL A 160 18.19 -26.15 -15.96
N ALA A 161 18.94 -26.95 -16.72
CA ALA A 161 18.41 -27.57 -17.93
C ALA A 161 17.41 -28.66 -17.53
N LEU A 162 16.22 -28.64 -18.13
CA LEU A 162 15.19 -29.66 -17.94
C LEU A 162 15.06 -30.51 -19.20
N SER A 163 14.89 -31.82 -19.04
CA SER A 163 14.48 -32.67 -20.15
C SER A 163 12.99 -32.47 -20.47
N HIS A 164 12.54 -32.95 -21.63
CA HIS A 164 11.12 -32.91 -22.01
C HIS A 164 10.23 -33.71 -21.04
N GLU A 165 10.78 -34.78 -20.46
CA GLU A 165 10.09 -35.60 -19.47
C GLU A 165 9.96 -34.88 -18.12
N ASP A 166 11.02 -34.21 -17.68
CA ASP A 166 11.01 -33.38 -16.46
C ASP A 166 10.03 -32.22 -16.58
N TYR A 167 9.97 -31.57 -17.75
CA TYR A 167 9.06 -30.45 -18.00
C TYR A 167 7.59 -30.85 -17.84
N LYS A 168 7.18 -32.03 -18.33
CA LYS A 168 5.81 -32.53 -18.16
C LYS A 168 5.44 -32.80 -16.70
N ASN A 169 6.42 -33.11 -15.86
CA ASN A 169 6.24 -33.42 -14.43
C ASN A 169 6.47 -32.20 -13.51
N THR A 170 6.72 -31.00 -14.05
CA THR A 170 7.04 -29.80 -13.24
C THR A 170 5.95 -29.39 -12.25
N GLY A 171 4.68 -29.76 -12.48
CA GLY A 171 3.60 -29.57 -11.51
C GLY A 171 3.86 -30.22 -10.14
N SER A 172 4.67 -31.28 -10.08
CA SER A 172 5.11 -31.93 -8.83
C SER A 172 6.48 -31.47 -8.32
N ILE A 173 7.32 -30.87 -9.16
CA ILE A 173 8.71 -30.50 -8.81
C ILE A 173 8.76 -29.15 -8.07
N ILE A 174 7.87 -28.20 -8.41
CA ILE A 174 7.83 -26.87 -7.76
C ILE A 174 7.50 -27.01 -6.25
N THR A 175 6.70 -28.00 -5.86
CA THR A 175 6.34 -28.28 -4.44
C THR A 175 7.55 -28.63 -3.57
N ASN A 176 8.60 -29.25 -4.13
CA ASN A 176 9.77 -29.67 -3.35
C ASN A 176 10.84 -28.59 -3.18
N ILE A 177 10.84 -27.53 -4.00
CA ILE A 177 11.80 -26.42 -3.89
C ILE A 177 11.30 -25.35 -2.91
N ALA A 178 9.98 -25.22 -2.75
CA ALA A 178 9.37 -24.27 -1.80
C ALA A 178 9.60 -24.60 -0.31
N LEU A 179 10.04 -25.83 0.03
CA LEU A 179 10.23 -26.29 1.42
C LEU A 179 11.65 -26.09 1.98
N ASN A 180 12.60 -25.60 1.18
CA ASN A 180 14.00 -25.43 1.61
C ASN A 180 14.48 -23.97 1.47
N LEU A 181 13.72 -23.02 2.00
CA LEU A 181 14.27 -21.71 2.38
C LEU A 181 14.92 -21.89 3.76
N PRO A 182 16.26 -21.85 3.89
CA PRO A 182 16.89 -21.97 5.20
C PRO A 182 16.51 -20.77 6.06
N GLY A 183 15.73 -21.03 7.11
CA GLY A 183 15.62 -20.15 8.25
C GLY A 183 17.01 -19.89 8.84
N GLU A 184 17.20 -18.66 9.32
CA GLU A 184 18.39 -18.15 9.98
C GLU A 184 19.10 -19.23 10.82
N LYS A 185 20.33 -19.56 10.45
CA LYS A 185 21.26 -20.20 11.37
C LYS A 185 22.46 -19.29 11.55
N HIS A 186 22.50 -18.70 12.74
CA HIS A 186 23.65 -18.05 13.33
C HIS A 186 24.92 -18.84 13.06
N THR A 187 25.91 -18.20 12.45
CA THR A 187 27.28 -18.70 12.37
C THR A 187 27.92 -18.65 13.75
N GLU A 188 27.94 -19.79 14.46
CA GLU A 188 28.95 -20.03 15.49
C GLU A 188 30.25 -20.44 14.80
N THR A 189 31.22 -19.53 14.84
CA THR A 189 32.61 -19.80 14.49
C THR A 189 33.27 -20.53 15.67
N LYS A 190 33.51 -21.85 15.55
CA LYS A 190 34.46 -22.53 16.44
C LYS A 190 35.86 -22.51 15.83
N ARG A 191 36.79 -21.93 16.58
CA ARG A 191 38.22 -22.26 16.53
C ARG A 191 38.47 -23.59 17.24
#